data_AF-A0A533ZQI7-F1
#
_entry.id   AF-A0A533ZQI7-F1
#
_cell.length_a   1.000
_cell.length_b   1.000
_cell.length_c   1.000
_cell.angle_alpha   90.00
_cell.angle_beta   90.00
_cell.angle_gamma   90.00
#
_symmetry.space_group_name_H-M   'P 1'
#
loop_
_entity.id
_entity.type
_entity.pdbx_description
1 polymer ?
#
loop_
_entity_poly.entity_id
_entity_poly.type
_entity_poly.pdbx_seq_one_letter_code
_entity_poly.pdbx_strand_id
1 'polypeptide(L)'
;MDQSGSIVARGRAFEEDLVVADIDADAVARARLHDTRRRRARRLLERRGVTVDRVVLSARYRATHRRPAHGGLPAVPSPLDEVYRALVLGLSGGIDSSLSAVLAVDALGAENVVGVFMPSPYSSDESREDAQALAQNLGVRFLTLPITPIFQAYTSALAPVFKGRQPDVTEENLQAR
;
A
#
# COMPACT_ATOMS: atom_id res chain seq x y z
N MET A 1 -10.67 21.70 13.63
CA MET A 1 -11.01 23.07 13.21
C MET A 1 -12.01 23.62 14.21
N ASP A 2 -11.93 24.90 14.56
CA ASP A 2 -12.81 25.56 15.54
C ASP A 2 -14.08 26.13 14.87
N GLN A 3 -14.86 26.89 15.64
CA GLN A 3 -16.06 27.59 15.15
C GLN A 3 -15.78 28.73 14.16
N SER A 4 -14.54 29.25 14.09
CA SER A 4 -14.13 30.31 13.16
C SER A 4 -13.61 29.77 11.83
N GLY A 5 -13.34 28.47 11.79
CA GLY A 5 -12.74 27.80 10.66
C GLY A 5 -11.21 27.69 10.73
N SER A 6 -10.63 28.02 11.87
CA SER A 6 -9.21 27.89 12.15
C SER A 6 -8.86 26.45 12.51
N ILE A 7 -7.74 25.94 12.01
CA ILE A 7 -7.28 24.59 12.32
C ILE A 7 -6.79 24.57 13.77
N VAL A 8 -7.44 23.75 14.61
CA VAL A 8 -7.09 23.59 16.04
C VAL A 8 -5.95 22.61 16.22
N ALA A 9 -5.99 21.50 15.48
CA ALA A 9 -4.91 20.53 15.41
C ALA A 9 -5.05 19.75 14.10
N ARG A 10 -3.94 19.22 13.61
CA ARG A 10 -3.84 18.40 12.40
C ARG A 10 -2.76 17.35 12.63
N GLY A 11 -3.11 16.09 12.41
CA GLY A 11 -2.14 15.00 12.47
C GLY A 11 -1.24 15.00 11.25
N ARG A 12 -0.10 14.32 11.36
CA ARG A 12 0.80 14.08 10.23
C ARG A 12 0.11 13.25 9.15
N ALA A 13 0.49 13.49 7.89
CA ALA A 13 -0.02 12.72 6.77
C ALA A 13 0.79 11.43 6.65
N PHE A 14 0.11 10.30 6.43
CA PHE A 14 0.73 8.99 6.17
C PHE A 14 1.64 8.46 7.31
N GLU A 15 1.48 8.99 8.52
CA GLU A 15 2.19 8.54 9.72
C GLU A 15 1.18 8.22 10.82
N GLU A 16 1.51 7.27 11.70
CA GLU A 16 0.78 7.10 12.94
C GLU A 16 1.02 8.32 13.84
N ASP A 17 -0.06 9.00 14.22
CA ASP A 17 0.01 10.22 15.03
C ASP A 17 -1.15 10.25 16.05
N LEU A 18 -0.85 10.75 17.25
CA LEU A 18 -1.84 10.97 18.31
C LEU A 18 -2.05 12.46 18.50
N VAL A 19 -3.17 12.96 17.99
CA VAL A 19 -3.55 14.36 18.15
C VAL A 19 -4.44 14.53 19.37
N VAL A 20 -3.93 15.21 20.39
CA VAL A 20 -4.72 15.66 21.55
C VAL A 20 -4.94 17.16 21.45
N ALA A 21 -6.19 17.60 21.55
CA ALA A 21 -6.55 19.00 21.49
C ALA A 21 -7.64 19.34 22.49
N ASP A 22 -7.46 20.46 23.19
CA ASP A 22 -8.49 21.04 24.05
C ASP A 22 -9.39 21.97 23.22
N ILE A 23 -10.70 21.83 23.39
CA ILE A 23 -11.70 22.60 22.64
C ILE A 23 -12.60 23.37 23.62
N ASP A 24 -12.75 24.68 23.41
CA ASP A 24 -13.70 25.51 24.15
C ASP A 24 -15.14 25.28 23.64
N ALA A 25 -15.87 24.42 24.35
CA ALA A 25 -17.26 24.13 24.06
C ALA A 25 -18.21 25.33 24.22
N ASP A 26 -17.87 26.30 25.08
CA ASP A 26 -18.72 27.46 25.36
C ASP A 26 -18.59 28.50 24.25
N ALA A 27 -17.38 28.70 23.69
CA ALA A 27 -17.19 29.54 22.51
C ALA A 27 -17.98 29.02 21.30
N VAL A 28 -18.03 27.70 21.14
CA VAL A 28 -18.84 27.04 20.14
C VAL A 28 -20.34 27.26 20.39
N ALA A 29 -20.81 27.17 21.65
CA ALA A 29 -22.20 27.41 22.00
C ALA A 29 -22.63 28.87 21.74
N ARG A 30 -21.78 29.85 22.09
CA ARG A 30 -22.01 31.28 21.82
C ARG A 30 -22.08 31.59 20.33
N ALA A 31 -21.13 31.09 19.54
CA ALA A 31 -21.15 31.26 18.08
C ALA A 31 -22.40 30.62 17.44
N ARG A 32 -22.86 29.49 18.00
CA ARG A 32 -24.08 28.78 17.54
C ARG A 32 -25.39 29.47 17.91
N LEU A 33 -25.43 30.36 18.90
CA LEU A 33 -26.64 31.08 19.28
C LEU A 33 -27.15 32.01 18.16
N HIS A 34 -26.25 32.45 17.29
CA HIS A 34 -26.54 33.38 16.20
C HIS A 34 -26.84 32.70 14.84
N ASP A 35 -26.79 31.36 14.77
CA ASP A 35 -27.07 30.60 13.54
C ASP A 35 -28.50 30.01 13.53
N THR A 36 -29.40 30.64 12.76
CA THR A 36 -30.81 30.26 12.64
C THR A 36 -31.03 28.96 11.84
N ARG A 37 -30.06 28.51 11.05
CA ARG A 37 -30.23 27.38 10.11
C ARG A 37 -30.27 26.02 10.79
N ARG A 38 -29.73 25.91 12.01
CA ARG A 38 -29.49 24.62 12.68
C ARG A 38 -30.53 24.19 13.72
N ARG A 39 -31.58 24.98 13.97
CA ARG A 39 -32.77 24.50 14.71
C ARG A 39 -33.40 23.25 14.07
N ARG A 40 -33.22 23.06 12.75
CA ARG A 40 -33.62 21.86 12.00
C ARG A 40 -32.73 20.63 12.24
N ALA A 41 -31.42 20.83 12.42
CA ALA A 41 -30.44 19.73 12.53
C ALA A 41 -30.53 18.98 13.87
N ARG A 42 -30.77 19.69 14.98
CA ARG A 42 -30.96 19.09 16.31
C ARG A 42 -32.19 18.17 16.35
N ARG A 43 -33.31 18.61 15.75
CA ARG A 43 -34.52 17.77 15.57
C ARG A 43 -34.27 16.53 14.71
N LEU A 44 -33.33 16.59 13.77
CA LEU A 44 -32.99 15.46 12.90
C LEU A 44 -32.12 14.40 13.63
N LEU A 45 -31.20 14.85 14.48
CA LEU A 45 -30.35 13.98 15.30
C LEU A 45 -31.16 13.28 16.40
N GLU A 46 -32.09 13.99 17.06
CA GLU A 46 -33.03 13.41 18.04
C GLU A 46 -33.94 12.35 17.40
N ARG A 47 -34.34 12.53 16.13
CA ARG A 47 -35.12 11.53 15.37
C ARG A 47 -34.32 10.28 14.94
N ARG A 48 -32.99 10.34 14.93
CA ARG A 48 -32.11 9.24 14.47
C ARG A 48 -31.54 8.39 15.61
N GLY A 49 -31.92 8.66 16.86
CA GLY A 49 -31.54 7.81 18.00
C GLY A 49 -30.03 7.73 18.28
N VAL A 50 -29.25 8.74 17.86
CA VAL A 50 -27.79 8.75 18.06
C VAL A 50 -27.49 8.92 19.54
N THR A 51 -27.06 7.85 20.20
CA THR A 51 -26.59 7.87 21.59
C THR A 51 -25.11 8.26 21.60
N VAL A 52 -24.73 9.26 22.40
CA VAL A 52 -23.33 9.69 22.56
C VAL A 52 -22.87 9.31 23.95
N ASP A 53 -21.90 8.40 24.05
CA ASP A 53 -21.28 8.06 25.32
C ASP A 53 -20.37 9.20 25.77
N ARG A 54 -20.86 9.96 26.76
CA ARG A 54 -20.06 11.00 27.40
C ARG A 54 -19.23 10.36 28.52
N VAL A 55 -17.98 10.03 28.21
CA VAL A 55 -17.02 9.60 29.22
C VAL A 55 -16.41 10.84 29.89
N VAL A 56 -16.73 11.06 31.17
CA VAL A 56 -16.13 12.12 31.99
C VAL A 56 -14.90 11.56 32.68
N LEU A 57 -13.71 11.90 32.19
CA LEU A 57 -12.46 11.54 32.84
C LEU A 57 -12.24 12.47 34.04
N SER A 58 -12.47 11.96 35.25
CA SER A 58 -12.09 12.68 36.49
C SER A 58 -10.56 12.81 36.57
N ALA A 59 -10.07 13.96 37.03
CA ALA A 59 -8.67 14.40 36.96
C ALA A 59 -7.65 13.63 37.83
N ARG A 60 -7.85 12.34 38.09
CA ARG A 60 -6.90 11.49 38.82
C ARG A 60 -6.52 10.26 37.99
N TYR A 61 -5.89 10.49 36.85
CA TYR A 61 -5.16 9.44 36.15
C TYR A 61 -3.71 9.40 36.67
N ARG A 62 -3.36 8.36 37.42
CA ARG A 62 -1.96 7.97 37.67
C ARG A 62 -1.70 6.74 36.82
N ALA A 63 -0.96 6.91 35.73
CA ALA A 63 -0.50 5.79 34.91
C ALA A 63 0.43 4.90 35.75
N THR A 64 -0.06 3.75 36.23
CA THR A 64 0.83 2.67 36.65
C THR A 64 1.25 1.90 35.41
N HIS A 65 2.31 2.36 34.74
CA HIS A 65 2.94 1.56 33.69
C HIS A 65 3.66 0.37 34.32
N ARG A 66 2.97 -0.78 34.38
CA ARG A 66 3.64 -2.07 34.35
C ARG A 66 3.57 -2.55 32.90
N ARG A 67 4.71 -2.56 32.20
CA ARG A 67 4.82 -3.30 30.93
C ARG A 67 4.58 -4.77 31.24
N PRO A 68 3.64 -5.46 30.57
CA PRO A 68 3.54 -6.90 30.66
C PRO A 68 4.86 -7.51 30.19
N ALA A 69 5.53 -8.25 31.07
CA ALA A 69 6.67 -9.07 30.67
C ALA A 69 6.11 -10.29 29.95
N HIS A 70 5.99 -10.20 28.64
CA HIS A 70 5.79 -11.37 27.79
C HIS A 70 7.05 -11.50 26.94
N GLY A 71 7.95 -12.40 27.35
CA GLY A 71 8.87 -13.00 26.41
C GLY A 71 8.03 -13.78 25.42
N GLY A 72 7.72 -13.16 24.29
CA GLY A 72 6.86 -13.73 23.27
C GLY A 72 7.60 -14.82 22.50
N LEU A 73 6.93 -15.96 22.30
CA LEU A 73 7.19 -16.79 21.11
C LEU A 73 7.21 -15.86 19.89
N PRO A 74 8.08 -16.08 18.88
CA PRO A 74 8.10 -15.25 17.69
C PRO A 74 6.69 -15.19 17.12
N ALA A 75 6.20 -13.96 16.89
CA ALA A 75 4.87 -13.77 16.35
C ALA A 75 4.74 -14.56 15.05
N VAL A 76 3.71 -15.41 14.97
CA VAL A 76 3.31 -16.00 13.69
C VAL A 76 2.92 -14.81 12.81
N PRO A 77 3.62 -14.57 11.68
CA PRO A 77 3.29 -13.46 10.80
C PRO A 77 1.82 -13.58 10.40
N SER A 78 1.13 -12.45 10.36
CA SER A 78 -0.21 -12.43 9.78
C SER A 78 -0.13 -12.88 8.32
N PRO A 79 -1.23 -13.38 7.71
CA PRO A 79 -1.24 -13.69 6.28
C PRO A 79 -0.79 -12.51 5.41
N LEU A 80 -1.01 -11.28 5.89
CA LEU A 80 -0.55 -10.05 5.25
C LEU A 80 0.97 -9.88 5.39
N ASP A 81 1.53 -10.13 6.58
CA ASP A 81 2.98 -10.08 6.81
C ASP A 81 3.73 -11.15 6.01
N GLU A 82 3.12 -12.32 5.77
CA GLU A 82 3.71 -13.36 4.92
C GLU A 82 3.83 -12.90 3.47
N VAL A 83 2.78 -12.25 2.94
CA VAL A 83 2.80 -11.66 1.60
C VAL A 83 3.82 -10.53 1.49
N TYR A 84 3.97 -9.71 2.53
CA TYR A 84 4.89 -8.58 2.52
C TYR A 84 6.36 -8.93 2.79
N ARG A 85 6.65 -10.10 3.34
CA ARG A 85 8.04 -10.56 3.59
C ARG A 85 8.77 -11.07 2.35
N ALA A 86 8.05 -11.35 1.27
CA ALA A 86 8.66 -11.86 0.04
C ALA A 86 7.88 -11.39 -1.20
N LEU A 87 7.96 -10.09 -1.50
CA LEU A 87 7.38 -9.57 -2.74
C LEU A 87 8.29 -9.93 -3.92
N VAL A 88 7.71 -10.56 -4.94
CA VAL A 88 8.39 -10.88 -6.20
C VAL A 88 7.80 -10.02 -7.30
N LEU A 89 8.65 -9.27 -8.01
CA LEU A 89 8.25 -8.35 -9.08
C LEU A 89 9.00 -8.66 -10.37
N GLY A 90 8.28 -8.68 -11.49
CA GLY A 90 8.90 -8.71 -12.81
C GLY A 90 9.52 -7.35 -13.15
N LEU A 91 10.82 -7.33 -13.42
CA LEU A 91 11.52 -6.13 -13.91
C LEU A 91 11.74 -6.29 -15.41
N SER A 92 11.21 -5.38 -16.23
CA SER A 92 11.35 -5.43 -17.69
C SER A 92 12.37 -4.44 -18.24
N GLY A 93 12.90 -3.55 -17.40
CA GLY A 93 13.65 -2.35 -17.82
C GLY A 93 12.74 -1.16 -18.18
N GLY A 94 11.42 -1.37 -18.20
CA GLY A 94 10.44 -0.30 -18.45
C GLY A 94 10.09 0.52 -17.21
N ILE A 95 9.65 1.77 -17.45
CA ILE A 95 9.33 2.76 -16.40
C ILE A 95 8.29 2.28 -15.37
N ASP A 96 7.27 1.54 -15.80
CA ASP A 96 6.19 1.08 -14.92
C ASP A 96 6.69 0.07 -13.89
N SER A 97 7.53 -0.89 -14.33
CA SER A 97 8.15 -1.88 -13.45
C SER A 97 9.15 -1.21 -12.50
N SER A 98 9.87 -0.19 -12.97
CA SER A 98 10.82 0.58 -12.18
C SER A 98 10.12 1.38 -11.07
N LEU A 99 9.04 2.08 -11.40
CA LEU A 99 8.24 2.82 -10.41
C LEU A 99 7.65 1.87 -9.37
N SER A 100 7.12 0.73 -9.81
CA SER A 100 6.56 -0.29 -8.92
C SER A 100 7.62 -0.83 -7.95
N ALA A 101 8.85 -1.07 -8.43
CA ALA A 101 9.96 -1.52 -7.60
C ALA A 101 10.38 -0.47 -6.56
N VAL A 102 10.44 0.82 -6.95
CA VAL A 102 10.76 1.92 -6.02
C VAL A 102 9.73 1.98 -4.89
N LEU A 103 8.44 1.95 -5.24
CA LEU A 103 7.36 1.99 -4.24
C LEU A 103 7.38 0.76 -3.31
N ALA A 104 7.67 -0.42 -3.87
CA ALA A 104 7.79 -1.63 -3.08
C ALA A 104 8.94 -1.56 -2.06
N VAL A 105 10.10 -1.04 -2.48
CA VAL A 105 11.26 -0.89 -1.60
C VAL A 105 11.01 0.16 -0.53
N ASP A 106 10.37 1.29 -0.87
CA ASP A 106 9.99 2.33 0.10
C ASP A 106 9.00 1.80 1.15
N ALA A 107 8.04 0.97 0.72
CA ALA A 107 7.03 0.41 1.62
C ALA A 107 7.53 -0.76 2.48
N LEU A 108 8.38 -1.63 1.93
CA LEU A 108 8.70 -2.94 2.52
C LEU A 108 10.17 -3.12 2.91
N GLY A 109 11.07 -2.25 2.46
CA GLY A 109 12.52 -2.47 2.57
C GLY A 109 13.06 -3.38 1.47
N ALA A 110 14.30 -3.12 1.05
CA ALA A 110 14.93 -3.80 -0.08
C ALA A 110 15.14 -5.31 0.16
N GLU A 111 15.31 -5.72 1.41
CA GLU A 111 15.51 -7.11 1.81
C GLU A 111 14.28 -8.00 1.60
N ASN A 112 13.09 -7.39 1.50
CA ASN A 112 11.81 -8.08 1.33
C ASN A 112 11.33 -8.06 -0.14
N VAL A 113 12.13 -7.50 -1.05
CA VAL A 113 11.80 -7.37 -2.48
C VAL A 113 12.77 -8.17 -3.34
N VAL A 114 12.23 -8.99 -4.24
CA VAL A 114 12.97 -9.74 -5.24
C VAL A 114 12.54 -9.29 -6.64
N GLY A 115 13.46 -8.72 -7.39
CA GLY A 115 13.29 -8.42 -8.81
C GLY A 115 13.63 -9.63 -9.68
N VAL A 116 12.77 -9.93 -10.66
CA VAL A 116 12.98 -11.01 -11.63
C VAL A 116 12.95 -10.44 -13.03
N PHE A 117 14.07 -10.55 -13.74
CA PHE A 117 14.15 -10.27 -15.17
C PHE A 117 13.95 -11.57 -15.95
N MET A 118 12.98 -11.57 -16.86
CA MET A 118 12.55 -12.76 -17.62
C MET A 118 12.79 -12.55 -19.12
N PRO A 119 14.04 -12.66 -19.61
CA PRO A 119 14.35 -12.38 -21.00
C PRO A 119 13.72 -13.42 -21.93
N SER A 120 13.13 -12.93 -23.01
CA SER A 120 12.71 -13.70 -24.18
C SER A 120 13.71 -13.49 -25.33
N PRO A 121 13.59 -14.24 -26.44
CA PRO A 121 14.38 -14.00 -27.64
C PRO A 121 14.25 -12.59 -28.24
N TYR A 122 13.24 -11.83 -27.82
CA TYR A 122 12.96 -10.48 -28.29
C TYR A 122 13.38 -9.39 -27.29
N SER A 123 13.87 -9.77 -26.12
CA SER A 123 14.37 -8.81 -25.12
C SER A 123 15.68 -8.18 -25.57
N SER A 124 15.80 -6.85 -25.45
CA SER A 124 17.04 -6.14 -25.77
C SER A 124 18.05 -6.23 -24.61
N ASP A 125 19.34 -6.08 -24.94
CA ASP A 125 20.40 -5.99 -23.93
C ASP A 125 20.24 -4.74 -23.05
N GLU A 126 19.74 -3.63 -23.62
CA GLU A 126 19.43 -2.39 -22.89
C GLU A 126 18.42 -2.63 -21.76
N SER A 127 17.33 -3.38 -22.04
CA SER A 127 16.34 -3.72 -21.01
C SER A 127 16.92 -4.53 -19.85
N ARG A 128 17.91 -5.39 -20.13
CA ARG A 128 18.64 -6.14 -19.09
C ARG A 128 19.51 -5.21 -18.26
N GLU A 129 20.26 -4.33 -18.91
CA GLU A 129 21.14 -3.37 -18.24
C GLU A 129 20.35 -2.43 -17.33
N ASP A 130 19.22 -1.91 -17.81
CA ASP A 130 18.34 -1.04 -17.03
C ASP A 130 17.74 -1.75 -15.81
N ALA A 131 17.21 -2.96 -15.99
CA ALA A 131 16.65 -3.76 -14.90
C ALA A 131 17.72 -4.10 -13.85
N GLN A 132 18.93 -4.43 -14.29
CA GLN A 132 20.06 -4.73 -13.41
C GLN A 132 20.54 -3.49 -12.66
N ALA A 133 20.70 -2.36 -13.34
CA ALA A 133 21.10 -1.09 -12.73
C ALA A 133 20.08 -0.62 -11.68
N LEU A 134 18.79 -0.72 -12.00
CA LEU A 134 17.72 -0.44 -11.04
C LEU A 134 17.84 -1.32 -9.79
N ALA A 135 17.98 -2.63 -9.98
CA ALA A 135 18.06 -3.56 -8.86
C ALA A 135 19.28 -3.28 -7.96
N GLN A 136 20.43 -2.95 -8.56
CA GLN A 136 21.63 -2.54 -7.84
C GLN A 136 21.43 -1.25 -7.06
N ASN A 137 20.82 -0.24 -7.69
CA ASN A 137 20.54 1.05 -7.04
C ASN A 137 19.57 0.92 -5.86
N LEU A 138 18.58 0.03 -5.96
CA LEU A 138 17.61 -0.24 -4.90
C LEU A 138 18.13 -1.24 -3.84
N GLY A 139 19.25 -1.91 -4.09
CA GLY A 139 19.79 -2.93 -3.18
C GLY A 139 18.92 -4.19 -3.06
N VAL A 140 18.06 -4.45 -4.05
CA VAL A 140 17.15 -5.60 -4.03
C VAL A 140 17.81 -6.85 -4.61
N ARG A 141 17.33 -8.03 -4.19
CA ARG A 141 17.76 -9.28 -4.80
C ARG A 141 17.29 -9.33 -6.26
N PHE A 142 18.19 -9.66 -7.18
CA PHE A 142 17.89 -9.74 -8.61
C PHE A 142 18.10 -11.15 -9.15
N LEU A 143 17.10 -11.68 -9.87
CA LEU A 143 17.15 -12.98 -10.54
C LEU A 143 16.96 -12.78 -12.05
N THR A 144 17.70 -13.54 -12.84
CA THR A 144 17.50 -13.62 -14.29
C THR A 144 17.04 -15.02 -14.65
N LEU A 145 15.81 -15.14 -15.16
CA LEU A 145 15.16 -16.42 -15.47
C LEU A 145 14.68 -16.39 -16.93
N PRO A 146 15.49 -16.85 -17.90
CA PRO A 146 15.11 -16.82 -19.31
C PRO A 146 13.87 -17.67 -19.59
N ILE A 147 12.89 -17.10 -20.30
CA ILE A 147 11.65 -17.80 -20.65
C ILE A 147 11.75 -18.57 -21.97
N THR A 148 12.84 -18.39 -22.72
CA THR A 148 13.07 -19.02 -24.02
C THR A 148 12.77 -20.52 -24.05
N PRO A 149 13.23 -21.36 -23.09
CA PRO A 149 12.94 -22.80 -23.13
C PRO A 149 11.45 -23.12 -23.00
N ILE A 150 10.75 -22.39 -22.13
CA ILE A 150 9.32 -22.57 -21.87
C ILE A 150 8.51 -22.11 -23.09
N PHE A 151 8.86 -20.93 -23.62
CA PHE A 151 8.28 -20.38 -24.83
C PHE A 151 8.38 -21.36 -26.00
N GLN A 152 9.58 -21.91 -26.26
CA GLN A 152 9.80 -22.90 -27.32
C GLN A 152 8.99 -24.18 -27.14
N ALA A 153 8.82 -24.66 -25.90
CA ALA A 153 7.98 -25.81 -25.62
C ALA A 153 6.51 -25.55 -25.97
N TYR A 154 5.97 -24.39 -25.59
CA TYR A 154 4.59 -24.02 -25.95
C TYR A 154 4.42 -23.84 -27.46
N THR A 155 5.32 -23.14 -28.14
CA THR A 155 5.25 -22.95 -29.60
C THR A 155 5.28 -24.29 -30.33
N SER A 156 6.13 -25.23 -29.88
CA SER A 156 6.23 -26.58 -30.47
C SER A 156 4.95 -27.38 -30.29
N ALA A 157 4.34 -27.32 -29.10
CA ALA A 157 3.09 -28.02 -28.81
C ALA A 157 1.90 -27.47 -29.61
N LEU A 158 1.90 -26.16 -29.89
CA LEU A 158 0.82 -25.47 -30.61
C LEU A 158 1.02 -25.47 -32.15
N ALA A 159 2.21 -25.79 -32.65
CA ALA A 159 2.54 -25.79 -34.07
C ALA A 159 1.55 -26.60 -34.96
N PRO A 160 1.06 -27.79 -34.56
CA PRO A 160 0.07 -28.52 -35.35
C PRO A 160 -1.28 -27.80 -35.46
N VAL A 161 -1.67 -27.04 -34.42
CA VAL A 161 -2.94 -26.30 -34.35
C VAL A 161 -2.88 -25.01 -35.18
N PHE A 162 -1.71 -24.38 -35.25
CA PHE A 162 -1.47 -23.16 -36.05
C PHE A 162 -0.97 -23.42 -37.47
N LYS A 163 -1.02 -24.67 -37.95
CA LYS A 163 -0.53 -25.04 -39.29
C LYS A 163 -1.16 -24.17 -40.38
N GLY A 164 -0.32 -23.48 -41.15
CA GLY A 164 -0.73 -22.62 -42.27
C GLY A 164 -1.13 -21.19 -41.88
N ARG A 165 -1.03 -20.82 -40.60
CA ARG A 165 -1.16 -19.43 -40.13
C ARG A 165 0.22 -18.79 -39.98
N GLN A 166 0.30 -17.49 -40.25
CA GLN A 166 1.51 -16.74 -39.91
C GLN A 166 1.49 -16.37 -38.43
N PRO A 167 2.67 -16.21 -37.80
CA PRO A 167 2.75 -15.71 -36.43
C PRO A 167 2.03 -14.37 -36.32
N ASP A 168 1.20 -14.22 -35.28
CA ASP A 168 0.46 -13.00 -34.99
C ASP A 168 0.56 -12.64 -33.50
N VAL A 169 -0.37 -11.81 -33.02
CA VAL A 169 -0.45 -11.40 -31.61
C VAL A 169 -0.57 -12.58 -30.64
N THR A 170 -0.97 -13.76 -31.12
CA THR A 170 -1.13 -14.97 -30.31
C THR A 170 0.21 -15.47 -29.77
N GLU A 171 1.25 -15.52 -30.61
CA GLU A 171 2.60 -15.91 -30.22
C GLU A 171 3.27 -14.86 -29.32
N GLU A 172 2.96 -13.57 -29.49
CA GLU A 172 3.44 -12.50 -28.61
C GLU A 172 2.83 -12.64 -27.19
N ASN A 173 1.51 -12.87 -27.11
CA ASN A 173 0.81 -13.06 -25.85
C ASN A 173 1.27 -14.28 -25.05
N LEU A 174 1.85 -15.29 -25.72
CA LEU A 174 2.41 -16.46 -25.07
C LEU A 174 3.66 -16.15 -24.24
N GLN A 175 4.35 -15.04 -24.51
CA GLN A 175 5.51 -14.61 -23.71
C GLN A 175 5.11 -14.04 -22.35
N ALA A 176 3.89 -13.51 -22.23
CA ALA A 176 3.38 -12.87 -21.02
C ALA A 176 2.60 -13.82 -20.09
N ARG A 177 2.34 -15.06 -20.52
CA ARG A 177 1.48 -16.05 -19.84
C ARG A 177 2.29 -17.23 -19.33
#